data_AF-A0A8T4LRW6-F1
#
_entry.id   AF-A0A8T4LRW6-F1
#
_cell.length_a   1.000
_cell.length_b   1.000
_cell.length_c   1.000
_cell.angle_alpha   90.00
_cell.angle_beta   90.00
_cell.angle_gamma   90.00
#
_symmetry.space_group_name_H-M   'P 1'
#
loop_
_entity.id
_entity.type
_entity.pdbx_description
1 polymer ?
#
loop_
_entity_poly.entity_id
_entity_poly.type
_entity_poly.pdbx_seq_one_letter_code
_entity_poly.pdbx_strand_id
1 'polypeptide(L)'
;MYHPGKVLKVFSKSDKSVVAADATTQAMLLMWDENVLTLLVDAKIAGKIREGDVVIVDYRPAAGTSPPMPRQLVTKIVRGKTADVLWKEYQHVRERQKQAAASAAQRGQSYIG
;
A
#
# COMPACT_ATOMS: atom_id res chain seq x y z
N MET A 1 -11.55 -3.53 -2.69
CA MET A 1 -11.10 -2.38 -1.88
C MET A 1 -9.84 -1.81 -2.52
N TYR A 2 -9.53 -0.52 -2.34
CA TYR A 2 -8.29 0.07 -2.85
C TYR A 2 -7.58 0.81 -1.73
N HIS A 3 -6.26 0.66 -1.67
CA HIS A 3 -5.45 1.25 -0.61
C HIS A 3 -4.25 1.99 -1.18
N PRO A 4 -3.91 3.18 -0.65
CA PRO A 4 -2.72 3.86 -1.06
C PRO A 4 -1.48 3.29 -0.37
N GLY A 5 -0.36 3.36 -1.08
CA GLY A 5 0.97 3.08 -0.56
C GLY A 5 1.98 4.06 -1.14
N LYS A 6 3.06 4.32 -0.41
CA LYS A 6 4.21 5.09 -0.88
C LYS A 6 5.32 4.13 -1.31
N VAL A 7 5.84 4.32 -2.51
CA VAL A 7 6.89 3.46 -3.06
C VAL A 7 8.21 3.72 -2.34
N LEU A 8 8.74 2.69 -1.69
CA LEU A 8 10.05 2.69 -1.04
C LEU A 8 11.14 2.19 -1.99
N LYS A 9 10.86 1.13 -2.75
CA LYS A 9 11.80 0.53 -3.70
C LYS A 9 11.06 -0.06 -4.90
N VAL A 10 11.69 -0.01 -6.07
CA VAL A 10 11.19 -0.69 -7.29
C VAL A 10 12.18 -1.79 -7.67
N PHE A 11 11.66 -2.99 -7.92
CA PHE A 11 12.40 -4.14 -8.42
C PHE A 11 11.92 -4.39 -9.85
N SER A 12 12.80 -4.22 -10.83
CA SER A 12 12.46 -4.40 -12.23
C SER A 12 13.55 -5.19 -12.94
N LYS A 13 13.21 -5.75 -14.11
CA LYS A 13 14.18 -6.48 -14.95
C LYS A 13 15.42 -5.68 -15.37
N SER A 14 15.36 -4.34 -15.30
CA SER A 14 16.50 -3.47 -15.63
C SER A 14 17.44 -3.25 -14.44
N ASP A 15 17.03 -3.65 -13.23
CA ASP A 15 17.88 -3.58 -12.05
C ASP A 15 18.93 -4.70 -12.10
N LYS A 16 20.19 -4.32 -12.30
CA LYS A 16 21.34 -5.24 -12.36
C LYS A 16 21.61 -5.96 -11.03
N SER A 17 21.01 -5.48 -9.93
CA SER A 17 21.15 -6.06 -8.60
C SER A 17 20.06 -7.09 -8.30
N VAL A 18 19.11 -7.29 -9.23
CA VAL A 18 17.98 -8.19 -9.08
C VAL A 18 18.12 -9.35 -10.05
N VAL A 19 18.19 -10.57 -9.51
CA VAL A 19 18.04 -11.81 -10.28
C VAL A 19 16.57 -12.21 -10.22
N ALA A 20 15.87 -12.21 -11.35
CA ALA A 20 14.42 -12.42 -11.42
C ALA A 20 14.05 -13.74 -12.10
N ALA A 21 12.97 -14.38 -11.63
CA ALA A 21 12.40 -15.57 -12.26
C ALA A 21 11.52 -15.24 -13.48
N ASP A 22 11.07 -13.99 -13.59
CA ASP A 22 10.25 -13.49 -14.68
C ASP A 22 10.57 -12.01 -14.99
N ALA A 23 9.85 -11.43 -15.96
CA ALA A 23 10.04 -10.05 -16.40
C ALA A 23 9.11 -9.04 -15.71
N THR A 24 8.39 -9.46 -14.66
CA THR A 24 7.46 -8.58 -13.94
C THR A 24 8.21 -7.55 -13.09
N THR A 25 7.52 -6.46 -12.76
CA THR A 25 8.03 -5.44 -11.84
C THR A 25 7.29 -5.57 -10.52
N GLN A 26 8.03 -5.55 -9.42
CA GLN A 26 7.48 -5.42 -8.07
C GLN A 26 7.88 -4.08 -7.48
N ALA A 27 7.11 -3.61 -6.50
CA ALA A 27 7.44 -2.44 -5.71
C ALA A 27 7.26 -2.75 -4.23
N MET A 28 8.26 -2.38 -3.42
CA MET A 28 8.14 -2.35 -1.97
C MET A 28 7.46 -1.05 -1.58
N LEU A 29 6.37 -1.15 -0.81
CA LEU A 29 5.49 -0.05 -0.46
C LEU A 29 5.38 0.09 1.05
N LEU A 30 5.41 1.33 1.54
CA LEU A 30 4.85 1.70 2.84
C LEU A 30 3.35 1.94 2.65
N MET A 31 2.51 1.09 3.21
CA MET A 31 1.07 1.20 3.11
C MET A 31 0.52 2.23 4.11
N TRP A 32 -0.69 2.72 3.85
CA TRP A 32 -1.37 3.69 4.70
C TRP A 32 -1.56 3.27 6.17
N ASP A 33 -1.59 1.96 6.41
CA ASP A 33 -1.76 1.34 7.73
C ASP A 33 -0.44 0.98 8.41
N GLU A 34 0.69 1.44 7.83
CA GLU A 34 2.08 1.24 8.26
C GLU A 34 2.65 -0.15 7.95
N ASN A 35 1.90 -1.01 7.24
CA ASN A 35 2.46 -2.26 6.74
C ASN A 35 3.47 -2.00 5.61
N VAL A 36 4.54 -2.80 5.56
CA VAL A 36 5.47 -2.82 4.44
C VAL A 36 5.19 -4.03 3.58
N LEU A 37 4.81 -3.83 2.33
CA LEU A 37 4.42 -4.90 1.41
C LEU A 37 5.19 -4.78 0.10
N THR A 38 5.63 -5.92 -0.46
CA THR A 38 6.20 -5.99 -1.82
C THR A 38 5.14 -6.56 -2.75
N LEU A 39 4.65 -5.75 -3.69
CA LEU A 39 3.51 -6.08 -4.53
C LEU A 39 3.85 -5.98 -6.01
N LEU A 40 3.14 -6.75 -6.84
CA LEU A 40 3.24 -6.66 -8.30
C LEU A 40 2.77 -5.29 -8.79
N VAL A 41 3.44 -4.79 -9.82
CA VAL A 41 3.05 -3.57 -10.53
C VAL A 41 2.43 -3.95 -11.87
N ASP A 42 1.27 -3.38 -12.17
CA ASP A 42 0.62 -3.60 -13.46
C ASP A 42 1.57 -3.23 -14.62
N ALA A 43 1.69 -4.13 -15.59
CA ALA A 43 2.65 -4.03 -16.69
C ALA A 43 2.52 -2.71 -17.47
N LYS A 44 1.31 -2.12 -17.55
CA LYS A 44 1.06 -0.86 -18.28
C LYS A 44 1.70 0.36 -17.60
N ILE A 45 2.01 0.27 -16.31
CA ILE A 45 2.62 1.34 -15.53
C ILE A 45 4.00 0.96 -14.96
N ALA A 46 4.44 -0.28 -15.13
CA ALA A 46 5.70 -0.80 -14.63
C ALA A 46 6.94 0.04 -15.04
N GLY A 47 6.98 0.54 -16.27
CA GLY A 47 8.07 1.41 -16.74
C GLY A 47 7.99 2.86 -16.27
N LYS A 48 6.94 3.23 -15.53
CA LYS A 48 6.68 4.60 -15.09
C LYS A 48 6.83 4.78 -13.58
N ILE A 49 6.75 3.72 -12.79
CA ILE A 49 6.82 3.79 -11.33
C ILE A 49 8.24 4.13 -10.86
N ARG A 50 8.37 4.93 -9.80
CA ARG A 50 9.66 5.29 -9.18
C ARG A 50 9.54 5.40 -7.67
N GLU A 51 10.68 5.35 -6.99
CA GLU A 51 10.79 5.61 -5.56
C GLU A 51 10.18 6.98 -5.20
N GLY A 52 9.46 7.03 -4.08
CA GLY A 52 8.77 8.23 -3.60
C GLY A 52 7.40 8.49 -4.22
N ASP A 53 7.00 7.80 -5.29
CA ASP A 53 5.64 7.89 -5.83
C ASP A 53 4.61 7.43 -4.78
N VAL A 54 3.41 8.03 -4.80
CA VAL A 54 2.23 7.47 -4.13
C VAL A 54 1.45 6.65 -5.15
N VAL A 55 1.01 5.46 -4.77
CA VAL A 55 0.32 4.52 -5.65
C VAL A 55 -1.00 4.05 -5.06
N ILE A 56 -1.87 3.51 -5.91
CA ILE A 56 -3.10 2.82 -5.50
C ILE A 56 -2.97 1.32 -5.78
N VAL A 57 -3.22 0.52 -4.74
CA VAL A 57 -3.21 -0.93 -4.78
C VAL A 57 -4.63 -1.49 -4.82
N ASP A 58 -4.89 -2.41 -5.73
CA ASP A 58 -6.15 -3.14 -5.88
C ASP A 58 -6.20 -4.36 -4.97
N TYR A 59 -7.05 -4.30 -3.94
CA TYR A 59 -7.38 -5.39 -3.02
C TYR A 59 -8.75 -6.00 -3.30
N ARG A 60 -9.33 -5.80 -4.49
CA ARG A 60 -10.55 -6.54 -4.85
C ARG A 60 -10.24 -8.04 -4.95
N PRO A 61 -11.22 -8.91 -4.69
CA PRO A 61 -11.07 -10.34 -4.86
C PRO A 61 -10.55 -10.71 -6.26
N ALA A 62 -9.58 -11.61 -6.31
CA ALA A 62 -9.19 -12.30 -7.52
C ALA A 62 -10.35 -13.21 -7.95
N ALA A 63 -10.74 -13.10 -9.22
CA ALA A 63 -11.80 -13.92 -9.78
C ALA A 63 -11.42 -15.41 -9.70
N GLY A 64 -12.39 -16.27 -9.39
CA GLY A 64 -12.19 -17.72 -9.40
C GLY A 64 -11.39 -18.28 -8.21
N THR A 65 -11.17 -17.50 -7.14
CA THR A 65 -10.53 -17.99 -5.91
C THR A 65 -11.57 -18.25 -4.81
N SER A 66 -11.48 -19.40 -4.13
CA SER A 66 -12.25 -19.74 -2.94
C SER A 66 -11.31 -20.33 -1.87
N PRO A 67 -11.09 -19.65 -0.73
CA PRO A 67 -11.66 -18.36 -0.36
C PRO A 67 -11.18 -17.21 -1.27
N PRO A 68 -11.92 -16.09 -1.35
CA PRO A 68 -11.54 -14.94 -2.18
C PRO A 68 -10.24 -14.32 -1.66
N MET A 69 -9.19 -14.36 -2.48
CA MET A 69 -7.90 -13.74 -2.17
C MET A 69 -7.81 -12.36 -2.82
N PRO A 70 -7.22 -11.34 -2.16
CA PRO A 70 -7.06 -10.03 -2.76
C PRO A 70 -6.05 -10.07 -3.92
N ARG A 71 -6.31 -9.29 -4.98
CA ARG A 71 -5.43 -9.21 -6.15
C ARG A 71 -4.03 -8.64 -5.85
N GLN A 72 -3.94 -7.72 -4.89
CA GLN A 72 -2.70 -7.08 -4.42
C GLN A 72 -1.82 -6.54 -5.56
N LEU A 73 -2.43 -5.79 -6.47
CA LEU A 73 -1.77 -5.24 -7.66
C LEU A 73 -1.71 -3.72 -7.61
N VAL A 74 -0.53 -3.13 -7.86
CA VAL A 74 -0.41 -1.68 -8.05
C VAL A 74 -1.00 -1.30 -9.40
N THR A 75 -2.06 -0.48 -9.39
CA THR A 75 -2.86 -0.16 -10.60
C THR A 75 -2.78 1.30 -11.01
N LYS A 76 -2.36 2.21 -10.12
CA LYS A 76 -2.24 3.65 -10.43
C LYS A 76 -1.03 4.26 -9.74
N ILE A 77 -0.45 5.25 -10.39
CA ILE A 77 0.56 6.15 -9.82
C ILE A 77 -0.09 7.53 -9.69
N VAL A 78 -0.04 8.11 -8.49
CA VAL A 78 -0.56 9.43 -8.16
C VAL A 78 0.64 10.35 -7.88
N ARG A 79 0.65 11.55 -8.47
CA ARG A 79 1.78 12.48 -8.38
C ARG A 79 1.33 13.91 -8.13
N GLY A 80 2.31 14.74 -7.75
CA GLY A 80 2.12 16.16 -7.47
C GLY A 80 1.23 16.38 -6.26
N LYS A 81 0.59 17.55 -6.21
CA LYS A 81 -0.26 17.97 -5.09
C LYS A 81 -1.35 16.96 -4.74
N THR A 82 -1.89 16.24 -5.73
CA THR A 82 -2.90 15.20 -5.51
C THR A 82 -2.35 14.04 -4.67
N ALA A 83 -1.09 13.66 -4.85
CA ALA A 83 -0.46 12.61 -4.06
C ALA A 83 -0.30 13.04 -2.60
N ASP A 84 0.12 14.27 -2.36
CA ASP A 84 0.30 14.82 -1.01
C ASP A 84 -1.02 14.88 -0.25
N VAL A 85 -2.09 15.35 -0.91
CA VAL A 85 -3.43 15.39 -0.32
C VAL A 85 -3.91 13.98 0.00
N LEU A 86 -3.84 13.07 -0.98
CA LEU A 86 -4.25 11.67 -0.79
C LEU A 86 -3.53 11.03 0.40
N TRP A 87 -2.20 11.17 0.48
CA TRP A 87 -1.41 10.55 1.53
C TRP A 87 -1.75 11.13 2.90
N LYS A 88 -1.83 12.47 3.02
CA LYS A 88 -2.18 13.15 4.28
C LYS A 88 -3.55 12.75 4.80
N GLU A 89 -4.56 12.64 3.94
CA GLU A 89 -5.90 12.23 4.38
C GLU A 89 -5.91 10.84 5.01
N TYR A 90 -5.20 9.88 4.41
CA TYR A 90 -5.07 8.54 4.99
C TYR A 90 -4.31 8.54 6.32
N GLN A 91 -3.24 9.34 6.43
CA GLN A 91 -2.52 9.52 7.69
C GLN A 91 -3.44 10.11 8.78
N HIS A 92 -4.25 11.12 8.46
CA HIS A 92 -5.21 11.71 9.41
C HIS A 92 -6.27 10.71 9.86
N VAL A 93 -6.80 9.88 8.96
CA VAL A 93 -7.76 8.82 9.32
C VAL A 93 -7.11 7.81 10.26
N ARG A 94 -5.89 7.36 9.95
CA ARG A 94 -5.15 6.39 10.77
C ARG A 94 -4.84 6.94 12.17
N GLU A 95 -4.41 8.19 12.26
CA GLU A 95 -4.11 8.84 13.53
C GLU A 95 -5.37 8.96 14.40
N ARG A 96 -6.50 9.37 13.83
CA ARG A 96 -7.80 9.39 14.54
C ARG A 96 -8.20 8.00 15.04
N GLN A 97 -7.99 6.96 14.25
CA GLN A 97 -8.26 5.58 14.67
C GLN A 97 -7.37 5.15 15.84
N LYS A 98 -6.07 5.48 15.81
CA LYS A 98 -5.14 5.20 16.91
C LYS A 98 -5.57 5.90 18.20
N GLN A 99 -5.92 7.19 18.12
CA GLN A 99 -6.38 7.97 19.27
C GLN A 99 -7.69 7.44 19.86
N ALA A 100 -8.64 7.04 19.00
CA ALA A 100 -9.89 6.43 19.43
C ALA A 100 -9.67 5.08 20.13
N ALA A 101 -8.78 4.24 19.58
CA ALA A 101 -8.42 2.95 20.18
C ALA A 101 -7.72 3.12 21.54
N ALA A 102 -6.77 4.06 21.66
CA ALA A 102 -6.10 4.37 22.92
C ALA A 102 -7.10 4.84 24.00
N SER A 103 -8.01 5.76 23.64
CA SER A 103 -9.08 6.24 24.53
C SER A 103 -10.07 5.14 24.95
N ALA A 104 -10.31 4.15 24.09
CA ALA A 104 -11.15 2.99 24.43
C ALA A 104 -10.45 2.03 25.39
N ALA A 105 -9.15 1.76 25.18
CA ALA A 105 -8.36 0.90 26.05
C ALA A 105 -8.24 1.46 27.48
N GLN A 106 -8.00 2.78 27.61
CA GLN A 106 -7.96 3.45 28.92
C GLN A 106 -9.28 3.35 29.67
N ARG A 107 -10.42 3.52 28.98
CA ARG A 107 -11.76 3.34 29.58
C ARG A 107 -12.03 1.89 29.99
N GLY A 108 -11.60 0.91 29.19
CA GLY A 108 -11.75 -0.50 29.56
C GLY A 108 -10.97 -0.88 30.83
N GLN A 109 -9.80 -0.26 31.05
CA GLN A 109 -8.99 -0.48 32.26
C GLN A 109 -9.58 0.19 33.51
N SER A 110 -10.30 1.31 33.38
CA SER A 110 -10.93 1.99 34.52
C SER A 110 -12.14 1.25 35.12
N TYR A 111 -12.70 0.26 34.43
CA TYR A 111 -13.84 -0.56 34.93
C TYR A 111 -13.41 -1.83 35.67
N ILE A 112 -12.11 -2.11 35.79
CA ILE A 112 -11.56 -3.30 36.48
C ILE A 112 -11.00 -2.91 37.89
N GLY A 113 -11.19 -1.66 38.33
CA GLY A 113 -10.75 -1.15 39.64
C GLY A 113 -11.90 -0.97 40.62
#